data_AF-Q4BY10-F1
#
_entry.id   AF-Q4BY10-F1
#
_cell.length_a   1.000
_cell.length_b   1.000
_cell.length_c   1.000
_cell.angle_alpha   90.00
_cell.angle_beta   90.00
_cell.angle_gamma   90.00
#
_symmetry.space_group_name_H-M   'P 1'
#
loop_
_entity.id
_entity.type
_entity.pdbx_description
1 polymer ?
#
loop_
_entity_poly.entity_id
_entity_poly.type
_entity_poly.pdbx_seq_one_letter_code
_entity_poly.pdbx_strand_id
1 'polypeptide(L)'
;MSFYLLFSKKHKNLGATLAENLVSFTIVTTTISVMTPIFFSQKEENVNQKFLTGAINLSKEHLDDLRRQKIIDLPLGKSTIQKETSGYSYELKQYICTEEPIVNADQSVTCKTTIEKENNLRHIILSIEKNEKQIYKVQTAFTRLR
;
A
#
# COMPACT_ATOMS: atom_id res chain seq x y z
N MET A 1 48.60 50.94 -18.98
CA MET A 1 48.38 51.50 -17.64
C MET A 1 48.07 50.32 -16.72
N SER A 2 49.05 49.93 -15.89
CA SER A 2 49.03 48.68 -15.11
C SER A 2 47.91 48.68 -14.06
N PHE A 3 47.04 47.68 -14.12
CA PHE A 3 46.09 47.36 -13.05
C PHE A 3 46.87 46.64 -11.93
N TYR A 4 47.22 47.38 -10.89
CA TYR A 4 47.87 46.83 -9.70
C TYR A 4 46.90 45.88 -8.99
N LEU A 5 47.19 44.58 -9.09
CA LEU A 5 46.66 43.53 -8.23
C LEU A 5 47.07 43.82 -6.78
N LEU A 6 46.17 44.44 -6.02
CA LEU A 6 46.28 44.56 -4.56
C LEU A 6 45.43 43.50 -3.88
N PHE A 7 45.75 42.23 -4.10
CA PHE A 7 45.42 41.19 -3.13
C PHE A 7 46.39 41.33 -1.95
N SER A 8 46.05 42.25 -1.05
CA SER A 8 46.72 42.37 0.24
C SER A 8 46.48 41.08 1.04
N LYS A 9 47.54 40.30 1.23
CA LYS A 9 47.60 39.19 2.19
C LYS A 9 47.22 39.74 3.57
N LYS A 10 46.11 39.27 4.14
CA LYS A 10 45.80 39.47 5.56
C LYS A 10 45.47 38.13 6.23
N HIS A 11 46.12 37.95 7.37
CA HIS A 11 46.27 36.75 8.20
C HIS A 11 45.06 35.81 8.30
N LYS A 12 45.37 34.50 8.18
CA LYS A 12 44.53 33.36 8.57
C LYS A 12 44.19 33.44 10.07
N ASN A 13 43.04 34.02 10.40
CA ASN A 13 42.35 33.73 11.65
C ASN A 13 41.27 32.70 11.32
N LEU A 14 41.32 31.53 11.97
CA LEU A 14 40.30 30.47 11.90
C LEU A 14 39.01 30.92 12.61
N GLY A 15 38.34 31.93 12.06
CA GLY A 15 37.02 32.37 12.49
C GLY A 15 36.16 32.61 11.26
N ALA A 16 35.03 31.91 11.17
CA ALA A 16 34.14 31.96 10.01
C ALA A 16 33.73 33.41 9.72
N THR A 17 34.10 33.91 8.55
CA THR A 17 33.73 35.27 8.13
C THR A 17 32.23 35.33 7.81
N LEU A 18 31.62 36.51 7.94
CA LEU A 18 30.19 36.70 7.65
C LEU A 18 29.81 36.21 6.24
N ALA A 19 30.69 36.43 5.26
CA ALA A 19 30.50 35.98 3.88
C ALA A 19 30.54 34.45 3.75
N GLU A 20 31.48 33.78 4.42
CA GLU A 20 31.56 32.30 4.44
C GLU A 20 30.33 31.67 5.10
N ASN A 21 29.81 32.29 6.16
CA ASN A 21 28.57 31.84 6.80
C ASN A 21 27.36 31.99 5.89
N LEU A 22 27.27 33.09 5.12
CA LEU A 22 26.17 33.34 4.20
C LEU A 22 26.22 32.38 3.00
N VAL A 23 27.42 32.11 2.47
CA VAL A 23 27.63 31.11 1.42
C VAL A 23 27.29 29.71 1.94
N SER A 24 27.76 29.35 3.13
CA SER A 24 27.46 28.05 3.76
C SER A 24 25.97 27.86 4.02
N PHE A 25 25.29 28.90 4.53
CA PHE A 25 23.84 28.88 4.73
C PHE A 25 23.10 28.68 3.41
N THR A 26 23.52 29.38 2.35
CA THR A 26 22.93 29.24 1.01
C THR A 26 23.08 27.82 0.46
N ILE A 27 24.26 27.21 0.62
CA ILE A 27 24.51 25.82 0.22
C ILE A 27 23.61 24.88 1.03
N VAL A 28 23.52 25.05 2.34
CA VAL A 28 22.67 24.21 3.20
C VAL A 28 21.20 24.35 2.82
N THR A 29 20.68 25.57 2.66
CA THR A 29 19.28 25.81 2.30
C THR A 29 18.94 25.21 0.94
N THR A 30 19.78 25.44 -0.08
CA THR A 30 19.56 24.86 -1.41
C THR A 30 19.59 23.34 -1.39
N THR A 31 20.52 22.74 -0.65
CA THR A 31 20.60 21.27 -0.50
C THR A 31 19.35 20.70 0.18
N ILE A 32 18.88 21.33 1.27
CA ILE A 32 17.64 20.92 1.95
C ILE A 32 16.43 21.07 1.03
N SER A 33 16.34 22.17 0.28
CA SER A 33 15.23 22.40 -0.66
C SER A 33 15.15 21.32 -1.74
N VAL A 34 16.30 20.86 -2.26
CA VAL A 34 16.34 19.78 -3.26
C VAL A 34 16.02 18.42 -2.64
N MET A 35 16.45 18.13 -1.42
CA MET A 35 16.20 16.83 -0.76
C MET A 35 14.79 16.69 -0.18
N THR A 36 14.16 17.79 0.23
CA THR A 36 12.82 17.79 0.83
C THR A 36 11.75 17.01 0.04
N PRO A 37 11.56 17.21 -1.28
CA PRO A 37 10.57 16.44 -2.04
C PRO A 37 10.83 14.94 -2.04
N ILE A 38 12.10 14.52 -1.99
CA ILE A 38 12.50 13.10 -1.97
C ILE A 38 12.03 12.45 -0.66
N PHE A 39 12.21 13.13 0.48
CA PHE A 39 11.74 12.62 1.77
C PHE A 39 10.21 12.48 1.82
N PHE A 40 9.48 13.43 1.24
CA PHE A 40 8.02 13.33 1.16
C PHE A 40 7.57 12.16 0.28
N SER A 41 8.18 11.99 -0.89
CA SER A 41 7.90 10.86 -1.78
C SER A 41 8.19 9.51 -1.11
N GLN A 42 9.35 9.37 -0.45
CA GLN A 42 9.68 8.14 0.29
C GLN A 42 8.71 7.87 1.45
N LYS A 43 8.25 8.91 2.16
CA LYS A 43 7.26 8.76 3.22
C LYS A 43 5.94 8.25 2.65
N GLU A 44 5.49 8.79 1.53
CA GLU A 44 4.26 8.36 0.86
C GLU A 44 4.35 6.91 0.38
N GLU A 45 5.45 6.54 -0.28
CA GLU A 45 5.72 5.16 -0.70
C GLU A 45 5.69 4.20 0.50
N ASN A 46 6.36 4.56 1.59
CA ASN A 46 6.36 3.75 2.81
C ASN A 46 4.95 3.56 3.40
N VAL A 47 4.10 4.60 3.35
CA VAL A 47 2.71 4.50 3.79
C VAL A 47 1.90 3.59 2.87
N ASN A 48 2.06 3.74 1.55
CA ASN A 48 1.38 2.89 0.57
C ASN A 48 1.79 1.41 0.72
N GLN A 49 3.08 1.15 0.96
CA GLN A 49 3.57 -0.20 1.24
C GLN A 49 3.01 -0.76 2.55
N LYS A 50 2.83 0.07 3.59
CA LYS A 50 2.15 -0.35 4.83
C LYS A 50 0.69 -0.72 4.58
N PHE A 51 -0.04 0.06 3.77
CA PHE A 51 -1.41 -0.28 3.38
C PHE A 51 -1.50 -1.59 2.62
N LEU A 52 -0.60 -1.78 1.63
CA LEU A 52 -0.54 -3.00 0.85
C LEU A 52 -0.22 -4.22 1.74
N THR A 53 0.78 -4.10 2.61
CA THR A 53 1.19 -5.19 3.52
C THR A 53 0.06 -5.53 4.50
N GLY A 54 -0.62 -4.52 5.05
CA GLY A 54 -1.79 -4.71 5.91
C GLY A 54 -2.93 -5.43 5.19
N ALA A 55 -3.25 -5.00 3.96
CA ALA A 55 -4.26 -5.66 3.13
C ALA A 55 -3.88 -7.10 2.79
N ILE A 56 -2.63 -7.38 2.44
CA ILE A 56 -2.17 -8.75 2.15
C ILE A 56 -2.29 -9.63 3.40
N ASN A 57 -1.83 -9.15 4.55
CA ASN A 57 -1.93 -9.92 5.80
C ASN A 57 -3.38 -10.19 6.18
N LEU A 58 -4.25 -9.19 6.08
CA LEU A 58 -5.69 -9.34 6.31
C LEU A 58 -6.30 -10.37 5.35
N SER A 59 -5.93 -10.36 4.08
CA SER A 59 -6.43 -11.34 3.10
C SER A 59 -5.99 -12.77 3.45
N LYS A 60 -4.75 -12.95 3.90
CA LYS A 60 -4.22 -14.26 4.28
C LYS A 60 -4.91 -14.80 5.53
N GLU A 61 -4.99 -13.99 6.57
CA GLU A 61 -5.69 -14.35 7.82
C GLU A 61 -7.14 -14.74 7.53
N HIS A 62 -7.85 -13.93 6.74
CA HIS A 62 -9.24 -14.20 6.40
C HIS A 62 -9.41 -15.45 5.53
N LEU A 63 -8.53 -15.69 4.55
CA LEU A 63 -8.54 -16.93 3.75
C LEU A 63 -8.23 -18.16 4.62
N ASP A 64 -7.32 -18.05 5.57
CA ASP A 64 -6.99 -19.13 6.50
C ASP A 64 -8.16 -19.44 7.43
N ASP A 65 -8.89 -18.42 7.89
CA ASP A 65 -10.13 -18.60 8.67
C ASP A 65 -11.22 -19.31 7.85
N LEU A 66 -11.44 -18.88 6.60
CA LEU A 66 -12.37 -19.55 5.69
C LEU A 66 -11.95 -20.99 5.39
N ARG A 67 -10.64 -21.27 5.33
CA ARG A 67 -10.11 -22.62 5.10
C ARG A 67 -10.32 -23.55 6.30
N ARG A 68 -10.37 -23.01 7.52
CA ARG A 68 -10.67 -23.78 8.75
C ARG A 68 -12.15 -24.12 8.87
N GLN A 69 -13.03 -23.36 8.23
CA GLN A 69 -14.45 -23.63 8.20
C GLN A 69 -14.79 -24.78 7.26
N LYS A 70 -15.85 -25.53 7.55
CA LYS A 70 -16.34 -26.55 6.62
C LYS A 70 -16.90 -25.85 5.39
N ILE A 71 -16.60 -26.40 4.20
CA ILE A 71 -17.03 -25.82 2.92
C ILE A 71 -18.55 -25.66 2.80
N ILE A 72 -19.31 -26.49 3.51
CA ILE A 72 -20.78 -26.46 3.53
C ILE A 72 -21.30 -25.24 4.32
N ASP A 73 -20.53 -24.77 5.31
CA ASP A 73 -20.92 -23.69 6.22
C ASP A 73 -20.38 -22.32 5.75
N LEU A 74 -19.66 -22.27 4.62
CA LEU A 74 -19.16 -21.02 4.05
C LEU A 74 -20.32 -20.16 3.54
N PRO A 75 -20.41 -18.88 3.95
CA PRO A 75 -21.49 -18.00 3.52
C PRO A 75 -21.35 -17.68 2.03
N LEU A 76 -22.31 -18.15 1.23
CA LEU A 76 -22.35 -17.93 -0.21
C LEU A 76 -22.78 -16.50 -0.54
N GLY A 77 -22.28 -15.99 -1.68
CA GLY A 77 -22.62 -14.66 -2.17
C GLY A 77 -21.67 -13.56 -1.69
N LYS A 78 -22.17 -12.32 -1.71
CA LYS A 78 -21.40 -11.13 -1.34
C LYS A 78 -21.53 -10.85 0.15
N SER A 79 -20.40 -10.62 0.81
CA SER A 79 -20.33 -10.10 2.18
C SER A 79 -19.35 -8.94 2.25
N THR A 80 -19.62 -7.97 3.11
CA THR A 80 -18.72 -6.85 3.39
C THR A 80 -18.44 -6.83 4.88
N ILE A 81 -17.15 -6.79 5.24
CA ILE A 81 -16.68 -6.81 6.63
C ILE A 81 -15.71 -5.65 6.81
N GLN A 82 -15.92 -4.84 7.83
CA GLN A 82 -14.92 -3.85 8.25
C GLN A 82 -13.98 -4.50 9.27
N LYS A 83 -12.66 -4.40 9.04
CA LYS A 83 -11.66 -4.97 9.94
C LYS A 83 -10.47 -4.03 10.07
N GLU A 84 -9.95 -3.94 11.29
CA GLU A 84 -8.78 -3.13 11.60
C GLU A 84 -7.52 -4.00 11.61
N THR A 85 -6.46 -3.51 10.97
CA THR A 85 -5.16 -4.20 10.93
C THR A 85 -4.05 -3.17 10.82
N SER A 86 -2.97 -3.38 11.58
CA SER A 86 -1.79 -2.49 11.56
C SER A 86 -2.12 -1.02 11.82
N GLY A 87 -3.12 -0.73 12.66
CA GLY A 87 -3.56 0.63 13.01
C GLY A 87 -4.42 1.32 11.96
N TYR A 88 -4.91 0.57 10.96
CA TYR A 88 -5.73 1.10 9.87
C TYR A 88 -7.01 0.29 9.71
N SER A 89 -8.12 0.98 9.42
CA SER A 89 -9.38 0.35 9.03
C SER A 89 -9.40 0.05 7.53
N TYR A 90 -9.91 -1.13 7.19
CA TYR A 90 -10.09 -1.63 5.83
C TYR A 90 -11.51 -2.20 5.67
N GLU A 91 -12.03 -2.10 4.45
CA GLU A 91 -13.25 -2.76 4.04
C GLU A 91 -12.91 -4.01 3.22
N LEU A 92 -13.27 -5.18 3.73
CA LEU A 92 -13.08 -6.46 3.07
C LEU A 92 -14.41 -6.89 2.42
N LYS A 93 -14.43 -6.90 1.09
CA LYS A 93 -15.54 -7.42 0.28
C LYS A 93 -15.21 -8.84 -0.14
N GLN A 94 -15.99 -9.78 0.33
CA GLN A 94 -15.89 -11.21 0.03
C GLN A 94 -16.98 -11.61 -0.96
N TYR A 95 -16.62 -12.45 -1.92
CA TYR A 95 -17.53 -13.12 -2.83
C TYR A 95 -17.22 -14.62 -2.82
N ILE A 96 -18.18 -15.45 -2.39
CA ILE A 96 -18.06 -16.92 -2.43
C ILE A 96 -19.06 -17.49 -3.43
N CYS A 97 -18.55 -18.11 -4.48
CA CYS A 97 -19.30 -18.61 -5.63
C CYS A 97 -19.13 -20.12 -5.78
N THR A 98 -20.13 -20.79 -6.36
CA THR A 98 -20.08 -22.22 -6.68
C THR A 98 -19.46 -22.47 -8.07
N GLU A 99 -19.49 -21.48 -8.94
CA GLU A 99 -18.84 -21.48 -10.27
C GLU A 99 -17.80 -20.36 -10.36
N GLU A 100 -16.99 -20.39 -11.42
CA GLU A 100 -15.97 -19.39 -11.65
C GLU A 100 -16.61 -17.98 -11.79
N PRO A 101 -16.23 -17.02 -10.93
CA PRO A 101 -16.83 -15.70 -10.92
C PRO A 101 -16.36 -14.86 -12.12
N ILE A 102 -17.29 -14.12 -12.71
CA ILE A 102 -16.98 -13.19 -13.80
C ILE A 102 -16.75 -11.81 -13.18
N VAL A 103 -15.58 -11.24 -13.41
CA VAL A 103 -15.24 -9.86 -13.04
C VAL A 103 -15.48 -8.97 -14.26
N ASN A 104 -16.49 -8.12 -14.19
CA ASN A 104 -16.82 -7.19 -15.28
C ASN A 104 -15.86 -5.98 -15.29
N ALA A 105 -15.86 -5.21 -16.38
CA ALA A 105 -15.05 -4.01 -16.54
C ALA A 105 -15.30 -2.96 -15.43
N ASP A 106 -16.53 -2.90 -14.90
CA ASP A 106 -16.92 -2.00 -13.80
C ASP A 106 -16.49 -2.51 -12.41
N GLN A 107 -15.61 -3.52 -12.36
CA GLN A 107 -15.16 -4.21 -11.14
C GLN A 107 -16.28 -4.95 -10.38
N SER A 108 -17.51 -4.97 -10.90
CA SER A 108 -18.59 -5.78 -10.39
C SER A 108 -18.29 -7.27 -10.57
N VAL A 109 -18.63 -8.07 -9.56
CA VAL A 109 -18.41 -9.52 -9.57
C VAL A 109 -19.76 -10.21 -9.72
N THR A 110 -19.94 -10.94 -10.82
CA THR A 110 -21.08 -11.82 -11.01
C THR A 110 -20.75 -13.18 -10.41
N CYS A 111 -21.53 -13.59 -9.41
CA CYS A 111 -21.27 -14.76 -8.58
C CYS A 111 -22.50 -15.66 -8.57
N LYS A 112 -22.36 -16.89 -9.08
CA LYS A 112 -23.41 -17.90 -8.96
C LYS A 112 -23.30 -18.58 -7.59
N THR A 113 -24.43 -18.73 -6.90
CA THR A 113 -24.51 -19.29 -5.54
C THR A 113 -25.36 -20.56 -5.47
N THR A 114 -25.83 -21.06 -6.61
CA THR A 114 -26.64 -22.29 -6.67
C THR A 114 -25.79 -23.50 -6.30
N ILE A 115 -26.19 -24.22 -5.25
CA ILE A 115 -25.51 -25.43 -4.78
C ILE A 115 -26.03 -26.63 -5.57
N GLU A 116 -25.22 -27.17 -6.46
CA GLU A 116 -25.47 -28.48 -7.06
C GLU A 116 -24.93 -29.58 -6.13
N LYS A 117 -25.68 -30.69 -5.99
CA LYS A 117 -25.47 -31.75 -4.97
C LYS A 117 -24.06 -32.37 -4.95
N GLU A 118 -23.26 -32.21 -6.00
CA GLU A 118 -21.92 -32.77 -6.13
C GLU A 118 -20.81 -31.70 -6.15
N ASN A 119 -21.15 -30.42 -6.14
CA ASN A 119 -20.17 -29.36 -6.27
C ASN A 119 -19.51 -29.03 -4.91
N ASN A 120 -18.31 -29.59 -4.72
CA ASN A 120 -17.45 -29.37 -3.55
C ASN A 120 -16.42 -28.24 -3.75
N LEU A 121 -16.48 -27.52 -4.87
CA LEU A 121 -15.60 -26.40 -5.19
C LEU A 121 -16.28 -25.08 -4.81
N ARG A 122 -15.53 -24.16 -4.22
CA ARG A 122 -15.95 -22.78 -3.94
C ARG A 122 -14.91 -21.83 -4.46
N HIS A 123 -15.29 -20.96 -5.38
CA HIS A 123 -14.44 -19.86 -5.82
C HIS A 123 -14.63 -18.70 -4.87
N ILE A 124 -13.53 -18.12 -4.40
CA ILE A 124 -13.51 -17.04 -3.43
C ILE A 124 -12.75 -15.87 -4.03
N ILE A 125 -13.39 -14.72 -4.10
CA ILE A 125 -12.75 -13.44 -4.38
C ILE A 125 -12.80 -12.61 -3.10
N LEU A 126 -11.64 -12.12 -2.67
CA LEU A 126 -11.55 -11.09 -1.64
C LEU A 126 -11.03 -9.81 -2.30
N SER A 127 -11.74 -8.71 -2.10
CA SER A 127 -11.31 -7.36 -2.44
C SER A 127 -11.15 -6.57 -1.15
N ILE A 128 -10.00 -5.94 -0.95
CA ILE A 128 -9.71 -5.13 0.22
C ILE A 128 -9.58 -3.69 -0.23
N GLU A 129 -10.42 -2.84 0.36
CA GLU A 129 -10.55 -1.43 0.04
C GLU A 129 -10.20 -0.57 1.25
N LYS A 130 -9.72 0.63 0.95
CA LYS A 130 -9.50 1.69 1.94
C LYS A 130 -9.83 3.02 1.29
N ASN A 131 -10.64 3.83 1.97
CA ASN A 131 -11.10 5.13 1.46
C ASN A 131 -11.68 4.99 0.04
N GLU A 132 -12.54 3.98 -0.16
CA GLU A 132 -13.21 3.69 -1.45
C GLU A 132 -12.27 3.29 -2.60
N LYS A 133 -10.97 3.09 -2.32
CA LYS A 133 -9.98 2.62 -3.29
C LYS A 133 -9.61 1.17 -3.02
N GLN A 134 -9.68 0.33 -4.03
CA GLN A 134 -9.16 -1.04 -3.99
C GLN A 134 -7.64 -1.01 -3.83
N ILE A 135 -7.15 -1.59 -2.74
CA ILE A 135 -5.71 -1.75 -2.48
C ILE A 135 -5.24 -3.10 -3.00
N TYR A 136 -6.00 -4.15 -2.73
CA TYR A 136 -5.58 -5.52 -2.99
C TYR A 136 -6.78 -6.41 -3.34
N LYS A 137 -6.59 -7.32 -4.29
CA LYS A 137 -7.59 -8.30 -4.69
C LYS A 137 -6.93 -9.66 -4.87
N VAL A 138 -7.56 -10.69 -4.32
CA VAL A 138 -7.12 -12.08 -4.47
C VAL A 138 -8.29 -12.95 -4.89
N GLN A 139 -8.01 -13.86 -5.82
CA GLN A 139 -8.94 -14.89 -6.27
C GLN A 139 -8.32 -16.25 -5.99
N THR A 140 -9.10 -17.11 -5.35
CA THR A 140 -8.69 -18.48 -5.01
C THR A 140 -9.88 -19.41 -5.11
N ALA A 141 -9.64 -20.72 -5.05
CA ALA A 141 -10.70 -21.70 -4.99
C ALA A 141 -10.40 -22.75 -3.93
N PHE A 142 -11.42 -23.11 -3.15
CA PHE A 142 -11.35 -24.14 -2.11
C PHE A 142 -12.13 -25.37 -2.55
N THR A 143 -11.50 -26.54 -2.42
CA THR A 143 -12.11 -27.85 -2.64
C THR A 143 -12.16 -28.62 -1.35
N ARG A 144 -13.19 -29.45 -1.17
CA ARG A 144 -13.21 -30.42 -0.07
C ARG A 144 -12.09 -31.42 -0.27
N LEU A 145 -11.16 -31.49 0.68
CA LEU A 145 -10.20 -32.60 0.76
C LEU A 145 -10.95 -33.83 1.29
N ARG A 146 -10.79 -34.96 0.59
CA ARG A 146 -11.43 -36.24 0.90
C ARG A 146 -10.78 -36.90 2.11
#